data_AF-A0A2T5C8H5-F1
#
_entry.id   AF-A0A2T5C8H5-F1
#
_cell.length_a   1.000
_cell.length_b   1.000
_cell.length_c   1.000
_cell.angle_alpha   90.00
_cell.angle_beta   90.00
_cell.angle_gamma   90.00
#
_symmetry.space_group_name_H-M   'P 1'
#
loop_
_entity.id
_entity.type
_entity.pdbx_description
1 polymer ?
#
loop_
_entity_poly.entity_id
_entity_poly.type
_entity_poly.pdbx_seq_one_letter_code
_entity_poly.pdbx_strand_id
1 'polypeptide(L)'
;MNQEHGVNAKSGFTFLEILIVIGIMGLVAAMIWPMRETLGDSQRERVTNNKMDSIVEAILGHEHLKDPYDMGRTIGGYVGDMGDWPKLFEPGGNGGVGGKRGEFVDDRFQWLRPFGEVSDMAKESLGQPRGLWTRYVTDESDEHALPKDDWKGPYLTPPVTRNPALGSNYAKNPDEYELLDETDRGYFHLLQGREQLTDGWNRAFRFFITDGGETFCIVSMGQQGFGYEPGYEQNCDEDSPENQGKIIRALHKSDWEAVVAARALRSTSKQQLIFITKDHMDSIVRALIGESPSGPNTGYTGDLLDWPELFNWVCRDDGDNMVDCEDDIAVSGTGKWELQWDDPDNPNEIELFKYGQPRGLWERGELEASRLGVGWRHAYLEAPDGTFESEELKDAWDRPYRFFKVLEDIDGNDVEQFMILSGGESGNYYFPAPDGHVDDDRTAEFALEDYDPKNEENEDNIVRIVRRNEWLPGFLDVTLATARDDCDAIKCMMYGVLPDQPGPDSFEMIDDLCVFKAKYGDNDGDKQIVTGGRYLVCWEDGGDEPSPGVSAWWKIFSTYGHPAKNVNVNLNASDFQTFPDPEADE
;
A
#
# COMPACT_ATOMS: atom_id res chain seq x y z
N MET A 1 10.96 32.86 -67.63
CA MET A 1 10.80 33.22 -66.20
C MET A 1 11.42 32.07 -65.44
N ASN A 2 12.69 32.20 -65.06
CA ASN A 2 13.48 31.10 -64.50
C ASN A 2 13.23 31.04 -62.98
N GLN A 3 12.74 29.90 -62.51
CA GLN A 3 12.73 29.52 -61.09
C GLN A 3 14.14 29.10 -60.68
N GLU A 4 14.72 29.81 -59.71
CA GLU A 4 15.89 29.35 -58.98
C GLU A 4 15.43 28.45 -57.82
N HIS A 5 15.74 27.16 -57.92
CA HIS A 5 15.63 26.22 -56.80
C HIS A 5 16.83 26.41 -55.86
N GLY A 6 16.56 26.97 -54.68
CA GLY A 6 17.49 26.98 -53.55
C GLY A 6 17.66 25.56 -53.00
N VAL A 7 18.83 24.96 -53.25
CA VAL A 7 19.23 23.68 -52.66
C VAL A 7 19.65 23.95 -51.21
N ASN A 8 18.81 23.57 -50.24
CA ASN A 8 19.21 23.51 -48.84
C ASN A 8 20.32 22.46 -48.70
N ALA A 9 21.56 22.94 -48.58
CA ALA A 9 22.72 22.11 -48.29
C ALA A 9 22.49 21.45 -46.92
N LYS A 10 22.18 20.15 -46.95
CA LYS A 10 22.15 19.32 -45.75
C LYS A 10 23.56 19.36 -45.15
N SER A 11 23.73 20.13 -44.08
CA SER A 11 24.95 20.16 -43.28
C SER A 11 25.15 18.77 -42.68
N GLY A 12 25.98 17.96 -43.32
CA GLY A 12 26.36 16.65 -42.79
C GLY A 12 27.26 16.84 -41.57
N PHE A 13 27.06 15.98 -40.57
CA PHE A 13 27.91 15.91 -39.38
C PHE A 13 29.38 15.84 -39.79
N THR A 14 30.16 16.77 -39.28
CA THR A 14 31.60 16.79 -39.51
C THR A 14 32.25 15.62 -38.77
N PHE A 15 33.36 15.10 -39.30
CA PHE A 15 34.11 14.02 -38.65
C PHE A 15 34.54 14.38 -37.22
N LEU A 16 34.75 15.68 -36.96
CA LEU A 16 35.07 16.20 -35.63
C LEU A 16 33.89 16.03 -34.65
N GLU A 17 32.67 16.34 -35.06
CA GLU A 17 31.48 16.16 -34.21
C GLU A 17 31.25 14.69 -33.88
N ILE A 18 31.49 13.77 -34.81
CA ILE A 18 31.40 12.33 -34.56
C ILE A 18 32.42 11.89 -33.50
N LEU A 19 33.66 12.38 -33.58
CA LEU A 19 34.69 12.08 -32.57
C LEU A 19 34.34 12.64 -31.19
N ILE A 20 33.75 13.84 -31.14
CA ILE A 20 33.29 14.45 -29.89
C ILE A 20 32.15 13.63 -29.28
N VAL A 21 31.16 13.20 -30.07
CA VAL A 21 30.05 12.37 -29.59
C VAL A 21 30.56 11.02 -29.06
N ILE A 22 31.45 10.34 -29.78
CA ILE A 22 32.05 9.07 -29.33
C ILE A 22 32.84 9.28 -28.02
N GLY A 23 33.57 10.40 -27.91
CA GLY A 23 34.30 10.76 -26.69
C GLY A 23 33.39 10.97 -25.49
N ILE A 24 32.30 11.73 -25.66
CA ILE A 24 31.30 11.97 -24.60
C ILE A 24 30.60 10.67 -24.22
N MET A 25 30.17 9.86 -25.19
CA MET A 25 29.53 8.56 -24.92
C MET A 25 30.49 7.61 -24.20
N GLY A 26 31.78 7.59 -24.55
CA GLY A 26 32.80 6.80 -23.85
C GLY A 26 32.98 7.24 -22.39
N LEU A 27 32.96 8.55 -22.14
CA LEU A 27 33.09 9.11 -20.80
C LEU A 27 31.84 8.85 -19.94
N VAL A 28 30.64 8.99 -20.51
CA VAL A 28 29.36 8.66 -19.85
C VAL A 28 29.28 7.15 -19.56
N ALA A 29 29.65 6.30 -20.51
CA ALA A 29 29.70 4.85 -20.28
C ALA A 29 30.68 4.47 -19.18
N ALA A 30 31.86 5.11 -19.14
CA ALA A 30 32.86 4.90 -18.08
C ALA A 30 32.40 5.41 -16.71
N MET A 31 31.53 6.42 -16.66
CA MET A 31 30.92 6.91 -15.42
C MET A 31 29.74 6.05 -14.94
N ILE A 32 28.97 5.45 -15.86
CA ILE A 32 27.83 4.58 -15.54
C ILE A 32 28.30 3.18 -15.12
N TRP A 33 29.41 2.69 -15.66
CA TRP A 33 29.90 1.33 -15.40
C TRP A 33 30.13 1.03 -13.90
N PRO A 34 30.78 1.90 -13.09
CA PRO A 34 30.91 1.71 -11.65
C PRO A 34 29.59 1.77 -10.89
N MET A 35 28.60 2.57 -11.35
CA MET A 35 27.29 2.70 -10.71
C MET A 35 26.41 1.45 -10.88
N ARG A 36 26.61 0.67 -11.95
CA ARG A 36 25.84 -0.55 -12.20
C ARG A 36 26.21 -1.69 -11.23
N GLU A 37 27.39 -1.64 -10.62
CA GLU A 37 27.81 -2.59 -9.58
C GLU A 37 27.46 -2.10 -8.16
N THR A 38 27.61 -0.81 -7.84
CA THR A 38 27.41 -0.29 -6.47
C THR A 38 25.96 -0.04 -6.07
N LEU A 39 25.04 0.14 -7.04
CA LEU A 39 23.60 0.10 -6.77
C LEU A 39 23.07 -1.33 -6.54
N GLY A 40 23.94 -2.35 -6.66
CA GLY A 40 23.58 -3.75 -6.45
C GLY A 40 23.52 -4.15 -4.97
N ASP A 41 24.56 -3.88 -4.18
CA ASP A 41 24.70 -4.56 -2.88
C ASP A 41 23.79 -4.00 -1.79
N SER A 42 23.61 -2.69 -1.69
CA SER A 42 22.66 -2.11 -0.72
C SER A 42 21.21 -2.51 -1.02
N GLN A 43 20.85 -2.63 -2.30
CA GLN A 43 19.54 -3.14 -2.69
C GLN A 43 19.40 -4.63 -2.35
N ARG A 44 20.44 -5.44 -2.57
CA ARG A 44 20.43 -6.87 -2.23
C ARG A 44 20.38 -7.08 -0.73
N GLU A 45 21.09 -6.28 0.04
CA GLU A 45 21.01 -6.25 1.50
C GLU A 45 19.59 -5.90 1.94
N ARG A 46 18.98 -4.84 1.39
CA ARG A 46 17.58 -4.49 1.67
C ARG A 46 16.62 -5.63 1.32
N VAL A 47 16.79 -6.27 0.16
CA VAL A 47 15.98 -7.43 -0.23
C VAL A 47 16.21 -8.61 0.72
N THR A 48 17.43 -8.80 1.20
CA THR A 48 17.78 -9.85 2.16
C THR A 48 17.11 -9.62 3.50
N ASN A 49 17.19 -8.40 4.03
CA ASN A 49 16.51 -8.01 5.27
C ASN A 49 15.00 -8.19 5.15
N ASN A 50 14.39 -7.68 4.08
CA ASN A 50 12.94 -7.85 3.86
C ASN A 50 12.53 -9.34 3.81
N LYS A 51 13.33 -10.19 3.15
CA LYS A 51 13.06 -11.63 3.12
C LYS A 51 13.25 -12.30 4.48
N MET A 52 14.28 -11.91 5.24
CA MET A 52 14.46 -12.39 6.61
C MET A 52 13.29 -11.98 7.48
N ASP A 53 12.83 -10.73 7.40
CA ASP A 53 11.68 -10.23 8.15
C ASP A 53 10.41 -11.03 7.79
N SER A 54 10.17 -11.31 6.51
CA SER A 54 9.06 -12.21 6.11
C SER A 54 9.20 -13.64 6.66
N ILE A 55 10.43 -14.18 6.78
CA ILE A 55 10.66 -15.49 7.40
C ILE A 55 10.39 -15.42 8.90
N VAL A 56 10.85 -14.37 9.57
CA VAL A 56 10.60 -14.13 11.00
C VAL A 56 9.09 -14.03 11.26
N GLU A 57 8.37 -13.26 10.47
CA GLU A 57 6.91 -13.15 10.51
C GLU A 57 6.22 -14.49 10.25
N ALA A 58 6.71 -15.30 9.31
CA ALA A 58 6.16 -16.62 9.05
C ALA A 58 6.39 -17.60 10.23
N ILE A 59 7.49 -17.44 10.95
CA ILE A 59 7.82 -18.26 12.13
C ILE A 59 6.98 -17.81 13.33
N LEU A 60 7.09 -16.54 13.73
CA LEU A 60 6.48 -16.00 14.94
C LEU A 60 5.00 -15.61 14.78
N GLY A 61 4.56 -15.40 13.54
CA GLY A 61 3.26 -14.83 13.22
C GLY A 61 3.31 -13.32 13.08
N HIS A 62 2.44 -12.78 12.24
CA HIS A 62 2.25 -11.34 12.08
C HIS A 62 0.94 -10.95 12.77
N GLU A 63 0.92 -9.81 13.49
CA GLU A 63 -0.30 -9.32 14.14
C GLU A 63 -1.46 -9.06 13.15
N HIS A 64 -1.15 -8.90 11.86
CA HIS A 64 -2.10 -8.52 10.82
C HIS A 64 -2.46 -9.66 9.85
N LEU A 65 -1.79 -10.83 9.92
CA LEU A 65 -2.12 -11.97 9.06
C LEU A 65 -3.34 -12.71 9.63
N LYS A 66 -4.51 -12.37 9.11
CA LYS A 66 -5.76 -13.13 9.27
C LYS A 66 -5.76 -14.32 8.32
N ASP A 67 -6.29 -15.45 8.76
CA ASP A 67 -6.53 -16.60 7.90
C ASP A 67 -7.48 -16.16 6.77
N PRO A 68 -7.10 -16.30 5.50
CA PRO A 68 -7.93 -15.86 4.38
C PRO A 68 -9.26 -16.61 4.28
N TYR A 69 -9.39 -17.78 4.92
CA TYR A 69 -10.64 -18.55 4.99
C TYR A 69 -11.43 -18.34 6.28
N ASP A 70 -10.77 -17.80 7.32
CA ASP A 70 -11.36 -17.52 8.62
C ASP A 70 -10.83 -16.17 9.10
N MET A 71 -11.45 -15.08 8.65
CA MET A 71 -10.99 -13.71 8.95
C MET A 71 -10.93 -13.40 10.46
N GLY A 72 -11.56 -14.23 11.31
CA GLY A 72 -11.46 -14.15 12.77
C GLY A 72 -10.21 -14.82 13.34
N ARG A 73 -9.48 -15.64 12.57
CA ARG A 73 -8.33 -16.38 13.06
C ARG A 73 -7.03 -15.69 12.65
N THR A 74 -6.32 -15.09 13.61
CA THR A 74 -4.93 -14.67 13.39
C THR A 74 -4.05 -15.91 13.20
N ILE A 75 -3.32 -15.99 12.09
CA ILE A 75 -2.32 -17.03 11.87
C ILE A 75 -1.13 -16.70 12.77
N GLY A 76 -0.90 -17.51 13.81
CA GLY A 76 0.15 -17.27 14.81
C GLY A 76 1.56 -17.62 14.32
N GLY A 77 1.76 -17.63 13.01
CA GLY A 77 2.93 -18.22 12.37
C GLY A 77 3.06 -19.71 12.65
N TYR A 78 4.18 -20.27 12.22
CA TYR A 78 4.50 -21.68 12.42
C TYR A 78 4.52 -22.06 13.91
N VAL A 79 5.18 -21.27 14.75
CA VAL A 79 5.38 -21.65 16.16
C VAL A 79 4.07 -21.50 16.96
N GLY A 80 3.21 -20.54 16.61
CA GLY A 80 1.89 -20.40 17.23
C GLY A 80 0.93 -21.55 16.89
N ASP A 81 1.13 -22.21 15.76
CA ASP A 81 0.30 -23.34 15.31
C ASP A 81 0.88 -24.70 15.71
N MET A 82 2.20 -24.85 15.61
CA MET A 82 2.90 -26.11 15.82
C MET A 82 3.47 -26.25 17.24
N GLY A 83 3.63 -25.14 17.97
CA GLY A 83 4.17 -25.12 19.33
C GLY A 83 5.67 -25.41 19.44
N ASP A 84 6.41 -25.43 18.33
CA ASP A 84 7.85 -25.70 18.29
C ASP A 84 8.50 -25.00 17.07
N TRP A 85 9.83 -24.90 17.06
CA TRP A 85 10.58 -24.38 15.92
C TRP A 85 10.36 -25.22 14.66
N PRO A 86 10.41 -24.62 13.47
CA PRO A 86 10.34 -25.40 12.25
C PRO A 86 11.57 -26.30 12.13
N LYS A 87 11.31 -27.60 12.02
CA LYS A 87 12.33 -28.61 11.70
C LYS A 87 13.03 -28.29 10.39
N LEU A 88 14.33 -28.58 10.34
CA LEU A 88 15.17 -28.32 9.18
C LEU A 88 15.31 -29.58 8.32
N PHE A 89 15.12 -29.42 7.00
CA PHE A 89 15.19 -30.51 6.03
C PHE A 89 16.20 -30.21 4.93
N GLU A 90 17.10 -31.14 4.66
CA GLU A 90 18.19 -30.97 3.72
C GLU A 90 18.13 -31.95 2.54
N PRO A 91 18.51 -31.52 1.33
CA PRO A 91 18.53 -32.41 0.16
C PRO A 91 19.66 -33.45 0.28
N GLY A 92 19.36 -34.71 -0.07
CA GLY A 92 20.31 -35.82 -0.12
C GLY A 92 20.74 -36.46 1.22
N GLY A 93 20.26 -35.97 2.37
CA GLY A 93 20.57 -36.52 3.70
C GLY A 93 21.95 -36.12 4.28
N ASN A 94 22.38 -36.83 5.33
CA ASN A 94 23.43 -36.48 6.34
C ASN A 94 24.88 -36.29 5.85
N GLY A 95 25.14 -35.79 4.65
CA GLY A 95 26.48 -35.63 4.07
C GLY A 95 27.28 -34.42 4.56
N GLY A 96 26.74 -33.57 5.44
CA GLY A 96 27.36 -32.27 5.79
C GLY A 96 27.39 -31.28 4.61
N VAL A 97 27.84 -30.05 4.81
CA VAL A 97 27.71 -28.96 3.81
C VAL A 97 28.44 -29.28 2.49
N GLY A 98 29.57 -29.99 2.57
CA GLY A 98 30.40 -30.42 1.42
C GLY A 98 30.14 -31.83 0.89
N GLY A 99 29.15 -32.58 1.39
CA GLY A 99 28.83 -33.92 0.90
C GLY A 99 28.19 -33.96 -0.49
N LYS A 100 28.16 -35.11 -1.16
CA LYS A 100 27.42 -35.28 -2.43
C LYS A 100 25.91 -35.23 -2.14
N ARG A 101 25.23 -34.18 -2.61
CA ARG A 101 23.81 -33.90 -2.30
C ARG A 101 22.89 -33.85 -3.50
N GLY A 102 23.46 -33.96 -4.68
CA GLY A 102 22.75 -33.91 -5.95
C GLY A 102 23.51 -34.63 -7.04
N GLU A 103 22.91 -34.65 -8.21
CA GLU A 103 23.50 -35.18 -9.42
C GLU A 103 23.12 -34.29 -10.61
N PHE A 104 23.91 -34.34 -11.68
CA PHE A 104 23.54 -33.67 -12.92
C PHE A 104 22.67 -34.61 -13.75
N VAL A 105 21.48 -34.14 -14.10
CA VAL A 105 20.55 -34.81 -15.01
C VAL A 105 20.24 -33.85 -16.15
N ASP A 106 20.58 -34.24 -17.37
CA ASP A 106 20.51 -33.41 -18.58
C ASP A 106 21.20 -32.04 -18.40
N ASP A 107 22.48 -32.06 -18.00
CA ASP A 107 23.32 -30.88 -17.74
C ASP A 107 22.77 -29.89 -16.70
N ARG A 108 21.82 -30.34 -15.88
CA ARG A 108 21.25 -29.55 -14.79
C ARG A 108 21.42 -30.27 -13.47
N PHE A 109 21.98 -29.58 -12.50
CA PHE A 109 22.06 -30.09 -11.14
C PHE A 109 20.66 -30.27 -10.56
N GLN A 110 20.39 -31.44 -10.01
CA GLN A 110 19.17 -31.78 -9.31
C GLN A 110 19.53 -32.30 -7.92
N TRP A 111 18.82 -31.80 -6.91
CA TRP A 111 18.94 -32.28 -5.54
C TRP A 111 18.52 -33.74 -5.44
N LEU A 112 19.30 -34.54 -4.72
CA LEU A 112 18.91 -35.91 -4.39
C LEU A 112 17.69 -35.87 -3.46
N ARG A 113 16.69 -36.68 -3.80
CA ARG A 113 15.45 -36.84 -3.04
C ARG A 113 15.42 -38.22 -2.37
N PRO A 114 14.70 -38.37 -1.24
CA PRO A 114 13.93 -37.34 -0.53
C PRO A 114 14.82 -36.35 0.24
N PHE A 115 14.23 -35.22 0.64
CA PHE A 115 14.82 -34.37 1.68
C PHE A 115 14.80 -35.13 3.02
N GLY A 116 15.92 -35.14 3.72
CA GLY A 116 16.07 -35.73 5.04
C GLY A 116 16.02 -34.69 6.15
N GLU A 117 15.46 -35.02 7.32
CA GLU A 117 15.54 -34.17 8.51
C GLU A 117 17.00 -34.07 8.97
N VAL A 118 17.45 -32.85 9.28
CA VAL A 118 18.82 -32.60 9.74
C VAL A 118 19.02 -33.21 11.13
N SER A 119 19.95 -34.18 11.25
CA SER A 119 20.16 -34.91 12.51
C SER A 119 20.79 -34.09 13.63
N ASP A 120 21.54 -33.05 13.28
CA ASP A 120 22.24 -32.16 14.22
C ASP A 120 21.88 -30.71 13.87
N MET A 121 20.77 -30.23 14.44
CA MET A 121 20.25 -28.88 14.17
C MET A 121 21.17 -27.77 14.68
N ALA A 122 22.10 -28.08 15.60
CA ALA A 122 23.07 -27.10 16.11
C ALA A 122 24.21 -26.82 15.12
N LYS A 123 24.42 -27.72 14.15
CA LYS A 123 25.38 -27.50 13.07
C LYS A 123 24.72 -26.77 11.92
N GLU A 124 25.39 -25.74 11.45
CA GLU A 124 25.07 -25.06 10.21
C GLU A 124 24.92 -26.09 9.08
N SER A 125 23.72 -26.14 8.52
CA SER A 125 23.34 -27.10 7.49
C SER A 125 22.74 -26.36 6.31
N LEU A 126 22.56 -27.08 5.20
CA LEU A 126 21.72 -26.63 4.09
C LEU A 126 20.24 -26.92 4.37
N GLY A 127 19.91 -27.30 5.61
CA GLY A 127 18.57 -27.55 6.08
C GLY A 127 17.70 -26.33 5.89
N GLN A 128 16.52 -26.55 5.34
CA GLN A 128 15.52 -25.53 5.07
C GLN A 128 14.29 -25.78 5.95
N PRO A 129 13.66 -24.74 6.51
CA PRO A 129 12.44 -24.87 7.30
C PRO A 129 11.22 -25.10 6.37
N ARG A 130 11.18 -26.23 5.66
CA ARG A 130 10.17 -26.51 4.61
C ARG A 130 8.73 -26.41 5.10
N GLY A 131 8.50 -26.68 6.39
CA GLY A 131 7.20 -26.51 7.05
C GLY A 131 6.61 -25.11 6.94
N LEU A 132 7.41 -24.10 6.59
CA LEU A 132 6.91 -22.74 6.35
C LEU A 132 6.10 -22.60 5.05
N TRP A 133 6.31 -23.43 4.02
CA TRP A 133 5.61 -23.32 2.73
C TRP A 133 5.02 -24.62 2.18
N THR A 134 5.31 -25.76 2.81
CA THR A 134 4.73 -27.05 2.41
C THR A 134 4.38 -27.89 3.63
N ARG A 135 3.23 -28.56 3.55
CA ARG A 135 2.82 -29.57 4.54
C ARG A 135 3.62 -30.87 4.42
N TYR A 136 4.05 -31.18 3.20
CA TYR A 136 4.88 -32.34 2.89
C TYR A 136 6.34 -31.93 3.00
N VAL A 137 6.90 -32.10 4.20
CA VAL A 137 8.27 -31.68 4.52
C VAL A 137 9.33 -32.63 3.94
N THR A 138 8.95 -33.89 3.72
CA THR A 138 9.68 -34.82 2.84
C THR A 138 8.93 -34.98 1.53
N ASP A 139 9.63 -35.43 0.48
CA ASP A 139 9.01 -35.72 -0.82
C ASP A 139 8.39 -37.14 -0.87
N GLU A 140 8.42 -37.88 0.25
CA GLU A 140 8.02 -39.29 0.37
C GLU A 140 6.77 -39.45 1.24
N SER A 141 5.62 -39.71 0.60
CA SER A 141 4.36 -40.19 1.19
C SER A 141 3.75 -39.37 2.36
N ASP A 142 2.49 -39.64 2.69
CA ASP A 142 1.77 -38.92 3.76
C ASP A 142 2.36 -39.14 5.17
N GLU A 143 3.26 -40.11 5.36
CA GLU A 143 3.78 -40.50 6.69
C GLU A 143 4.60 -39.41 7.39
N HIS A 144 5.17 -38.46 6.64
CA HIS A 144 5.96 -37.35 7.19
C HIS A 144 5.25 -36.00 6.97
N ALA A 145 3.98 -36.00 6.58
CA ALA A 145 3.20 -34.78 6.50
C ALA A 145 2.99 -34.19 7.90
N LEU A 146 3.08 -32.86 8.01
CA LEU A 146 2.74 -32.19 9.26
C LEU A 146 1.28 -32.51 9.66
N PRO A 147 0.97 -32.62 10.97
CA PRO A 147 -0.37 -32.89 11.47
C PRO A 147 -1.38 -31.92 10.85
N LYS A 148 -2.44 -32.46 10.23
CA LYS A 148 -3.44 -31.66 9.50
C LYS A 148 -4.14 -30.66 10.41
N ASP A 149 -4.35 -31.05 11.65
CA ASP A 149 -5.16 -30.30 12.60
C ASP A 149 -4.37 -29.15 13.23
N ASP A 150 -3.04 -29.23 13.24
CA ASP A 150 -2.16 -28.22 13.85
C ASP A 150 -1.61 -27.26 12.79
N TRP A 151 -1.14 -27.75 11.65
CA TRP A 151 -0.55 -26.92 10.60
C TRP A 151 -1.61 -26.11 9.83
N LYS A 152 -1.48 -24.78 9.84
CA LYS A 152 -2.40 -23.85 9.14
C LYS A 152 -1.77 -23.14 7.94
N GLY A 153 -0.53 -23.48 7.61
CA GLY A 153 0.17 -22.91 6.47
C GLY A 153 -0.48 -23.23 5.11
N PRO A 154 0.15 -22.80 4.00
CA PRO A 154 1.52 -22.28 3.93
C PRO A 154 1.66 -20.85 4.49
N TYR A 155 2.71 -20.61 5.27
CA TYR A 155 3.04 -19.30 5.87
C TYR A 155 3.89 -18.44 4.93
N LEU A 156 4.61 -19.07 4.01
CA LEU A 156 5.36 -18.44 2.93
C LEU A 156 4.94 -19.04 1.59
N THR A 157 5.04 -18.24 0.53
CA THR A 157 4.96 -18.75 -0.83
C THR A 157 6.14 -19.71 -1.08
N PRO A 158 5.92 -20.89 -1.69
CA PRO A 158 7.01 -21.79 -2.04
C PRO A 158 8.13 -21.06 -2.82
N PRO A 159 9.41 -21.26 -2.45
CA PRO A 159 10.49 -20.52 -3.09
C PRO A 159 10.62 -20.90 -4.56
N VAL A 160 10.54 -19.88 -5.43
CA VAL A 160 10.80 -20.00 -6.87
C VAL A 160 12.06 -19.23 -7.21
N THR A 161 13.12 -19.90 -7.65
CA THR A 161 14.32 -19.21 -8.13
C THR A 161 14.17 -18.77 -9.57
N ARG A 162 14.26 -17.45 -9.79
CA ARG A 162 14.24 -16.86 -11.14
C ARG A 162 15.54 -17.14 -11.93
N ASN A 163 16.65 -17.39 -11.24
CA ASN A 163 17.94 -17.68 -11.86
C ASN A 163 18.54 -18.99 -11.32
N PRO A 164 18.11 -20.16 -11.84
CA PRO A 164 18.39 -21.46 -11.24
C PRO A 164 19.83 -21.98 -11.45
N ALA A 165 20.75 -21.21 -12.05
CA ALA A 165 22.04 -21.74 -12.53
C ALA A 165 23.28 -20.90 -12.19
N LEU A 166 23.29 -20.13 -11.10
CA LEU A 166 24.50 -19.38 -10.72
C LEU A 166 25.70 -20.30 -10.40
N GLY A 167 25.43 -21.53 -9.95
CA GLY A 167 26.45 -22.54 -9.68
C GLY A 167 27.15 -23.10 -10.93
N SER A 168 26.65 -22.86 -12.15
CA SER A 168 27.27 -23.38 -13.38
C SER A 168 28.68 -22.84 -13.65
N ASN A 169 29.10 -21.81 -12.91
CA ASN A 169 30.46 -21.29 -12.96
C ASN A 169 31.47 -22.18 -12.21
N TYR A 170 30.99 -23.04 -11.30
CA TYR A 170 31.83 -23.95 -10.51
C TYR A 170 31.84 -25.35 -11.13
N ALA A 171 30.66 -25.88 -11.46
CA ALA A 171 30.54 -27.18 -12.11
C ALA A 171 29.37 -27.21 -13.09
N LYS A 172 29.62 -27.76 -14.28
CA LYS A 172 28.64 -27.91 -15.37
C LYS A 172 28.24 -29.36 -15.61
N ASN A 173 29.02 -30.30 -15.09
CA ASN A 173 28.84 -31.73 -15.29
C ASN A 173 29.28 -32.50 -14.02
N PRO A 174 28.94 -33.80 -13.90
CA PRO A 174 29.31 -34.61 -12.75
C PRO A 174 30.81 -34.62 -12.43
N ASP A 175 31.66 -34.70 -13.46
CA ASP A 175 33.12 -34.81 -13.30
C ASP A 175 33.69 -33.53 -12.65
N GLU A 176 33.26 -32.35 -13.11
CA GLU A 176 33.64 -31.06 -12.51
C GLU A 176 33.17 -30.95 -11.04
N TYR A 177 31.95 -31.42 -10.75
CA TYR A 177 31.38 -31.37 -9.40
C TYR A 177 32.09 -32.31 -8.41
N GLU A 178 32.53 -33.49 -8.88
CA GLU A 178 33.30 -34.44 -8.07
C GLU A 178 34.72 -33.95 -7.77
N LEU A 179 35.28 -33.10 -8.64
CA LEU A 179 36.58 -32.47 -8.45
C LEU A 179 36.58 -31.27 -7.49
N LEU A 180 35.40 -30.70 -7.18
CA LEU A 180 35.29 -29.63 -6.17
C LEU A 180 35.72 -30.16 -4.80
N ASP A 181 36.50 -29.35 -4.08
CA ASP A 181 36.76 -29.62 -2.66
C ASP A 181 35.48 -29.40 -1.83
N GLU A 182 35.52 -29.78 -0.55
CA GLU A 182 34.34 -29.69 0.33
C GLU A 182 33.81 -28.25 0.47
N THR A 183 34.70 -27.26 0.45
CA THR A 183 34.35 -25.84 0.61
C THR A 183 33.68 -25.32 -0.66
N ASP A 184 34.30 -25.54 -1.81
CA ASP A 184 33.77 -25.14 -3.12
C ASP A 184 32.45 -25.86 -3.43
N ARG A 185 32.32 -27.13 -3.03
CA ARG A 185 31.08 -27.88 -3.17
C ARG A 185 29.97 -27.31 -2.28
N GLY A 186 30.31 -26.93 -1.03
CA GLY A 186 29.40 -26.23 -0.14
C GLY A 186 28.93 -24.89 -0.69
N TYR A 187 29.81 -24.12 -1.32
CA TYR A 187 29.45 -22.88 -1.98
C TYR A 187 28.61 -23.10 -3.25
N PHE A 188 28.96 -24.11 -4.05
CA PHE A 188 28.15 -24.53 -5.20
C PHE A 188 26.71 -24.82 -4.78
N HIS A 189 26.52 -25.56 -3.69
CA HIS A 189 25.20 -25.85 -3.13
C HIS A 189 24.39 -24.60 -2.77
N LEU A 190 25.02 -23.58 -2.17
CA LEU A 190 24.34 -22.31 -1.85
C LEU A 190 23.83 -21.58 -3.09
N LEU A 191 24.49 -21.75 -4.23
CA LEU A 191 24.08 -21.15 -5.49
C LEU A 191 22.96 -21.93 -6.20
N GLN A 192 22.64 -23.14 -5.73
CA GLN A 192 21.57 -23.99 -6.25
C GLN A 192 20.25 -23.71 -5.52
N GLY A 193 19.83 -22.44 -5.43
CA GLY A 193 18.69 -22.03 -4.59
C GLY A 193 17.31 -22.57 -5.00
N ARG A 194 17.22 -23.41 -6.04
CA ARG A 194 15.95 -24.02 -6.45
C ARG A 194 15.39 -24.86 -5.30
N GLU A 195 14.13 -24.59 -4.94
CA GLU A 195 13.42 -25.20 -3.80
C GLU A 195 13.95 -24.79 -2.40
N GLN A 196 14.76 -23.74 -2.32
CA GLN A 196 15.32 -23.21 -1.07
C GLN A 196 14.99 -21.72 -0.92
N LEU A 197 14.86 -21.25 0.32
CA LEU A 197 14.73 -19.81 0.58
C LEU A 197 16.07 -19.14 0.25
N THR A 198 16.05 -18.09 -0.57
CA THR A 198 17.27 -17.40 -1.01
C THR A 198 17.30 -15.94 -0.59
N ASP A 199 18.49 -15.38 -0.41
CA ASP A 199 18.72 -13.97 -0.08
C ASP A 199 18.64 -13.04 -1.31
N GLY A 200 19.07 -11.79 -1.16
CA GLY A 200 19.16 -10.82 -2.26
C GLY A 200 20.26 -11.12 -3.28
N TRP A 201 21.27 -11.93 -2.93
CA TRP A 201 22.32 -12.41 -3.84
C TRP A 201 21.94 -13.71 -4.56
N ASN A 202 20.70 -14.20 -4.37
CA ASN A 202 20.21 -15.51 -4.85
C ASN A 202 21.00 -16.70 -4.29
N ARG A 203 21.59 -16.54 -3.10
CA ARG A 203 22.21 -17.63 -2.35
C ARG A 203 21.19 -18.18 -1.36
N ALA A 204 21.18 -19.48 -1.13
CA ALA A 204 20.30 -20.07 -0.13
C ALA A 204 20.63 -19.53 1.27
N PHE A 205 19.61 -19.19 2.05
CA PHE A 205 19.76 -18.91 3.47
C PHE A 205 20.21 -20.19 4.20
N ARG A 206 21.01 -20.01 5.24
CA ARG A 206 21.37 -21.09 6.17
C ARG A 206 20.56 -20.95 7.45
N PHE A 207 20.18 -22.11 7.98
CA PHE A 207 19.38 -22.22 9.18
C PHE A 207 20.03 -23.22 10.13
N PHE A 208 20.01 -22.90 11.42
CA PHE A 208 20.40 -23.80 12.49
C PHE A 208 19.77 -23.35 13.80
N ILE A 209 19.72 -24.25 14.77
CA ILE A 209 19.13 -24.04 16.08
C ILE A 209 20.18 -24.33 17.14
N THR A 210 20.63 -23.29 17.84
CA THR A 210 21.70 -23.37 18.84
C THR A 210 21.15 -23.34 20.27
N ASP A 211 22.04 -23.34 21.26
CA ASP A 211 21.74 -23.20 22.69
C ASP A 211 20.79 -24.27 23.22
N GLY A 212 20.88 -25.48 22.65
CA GLY A 212 20.02 -26.60 23.03
C GLY A 212 18.56 -26.48 22.56
N GLY A 213 18.30 -25.68 21.53
CA GLY A 213 16.95 -25.46 21.01
C GLY A 213 16.37 -24.07 21.32
N GLU A 214 17.13 -23.22 21.99
CA GLU A 214 16.63 -21.93 22.50
C GLU A 214 16.72 -20.80 21.47
N THR A 215 17.64 -20.88 20.50
CA THR A 215 17.85 -19.81 19.50
C THR A 215 17.76 -20.38 18.09
N PHE A 216 16.82 -19.89 17.29
CA PHE A 216 16.67 -20.20 15.86
C PHE A 216 17.34 -19.12 15.01
N CYS A 217 18.25 -19.50 14.13
CA CYS A 217 19.12 -18.55 13.44
C CYS A 217 18.93 -18.61 11.94
N ILE A 218 18.85 -17.43 11.32
CA ILE A 218 18.72 -17.22 9.88
C ILE A 218 19.96 -16.46 9.43
N VAL A 219 20.73 -17.05 8.52
CA VAL A 219 22.02 -16.49 8.08
C VAL A 219 22.03 -16.32 6.57
N SER A 220 22.30 -15.09 6.12
CA SER A 220 22.76 -14.80 4.76
C SER A 220 24.26 -14.58 4.76
N MET A 221 24.92 -15.11 3.73
CA MET A 221 26.36 -14.95 3.55
C MET A 221 26.79 -13.55 3.10
N GLY A 222 25.83 -12.63 2.96
CA GLY A 222 26.05 -11.24 2.59
C GLY A 222 26.79 -11.08 1.26
N GLN A 223 27.52 -9.97 1.12
CA GLN A 223 28.26 -9.66 -0.11
C GLN A 223 29.40 -10.65 -0.36
N GLN A 224 30.18 -10.97 0.68
CA GLN A 224 31.41 -11.75 0.56
C GLN A 224 31.14 -13.18 0.10
N GLY A 225 30.01 -13.79 0.50
CA GLY A 225 29.62 -15.12 0.05
C GLY A 225 30.43 -16.27 0.64
N PHE A 226 31.59 -16.00 1.24
CA PHE A 226 32.42 -17.03 1.83
C PHE A 226 31.94 -17.31 3.25
N GLY A 227 31.42 -18.52 3.43
CA GLY A 227 31.02 -19.04 4.72
C GLY A 227 31.88 -20.21 5.04
N TYR A 228 33.05 -19.92 5.60
CA TYR A 228 33.71 -20.69 6.64
C TYR A 228 35.23 -20.68 6.50
N GLU A 229 35.89 -20.53 7.63
CA GLU A 229 37.24 -21.01 7.87
C GLU A 229 37.12 -22.16 8.89
N PRO A 230 37.81 -23.30 8.71
CA PRO A 230 37.78 -24.42 9.65
C PRO A 230 38.11 -24.04 11.10
N GLY A 231 37.16 -24.23 12.02
CA GLY A 231 37.40 -24.15 13.47
C GLY A 231 36.67 -23.05 14.24
N TYR A 232 35.81 -22.26 13.57
CA TYR A 232 35.03 -21.24 14.27
C TYR A 232 33.81 -21.81 14.99
N GLU A 233 33.56 -21.30 16.20
CA GLU A 233 32.35 -21.59 16.95
C GLU A 233 31.15 -20.95 16.23
N GLN A 234 30.13 -21.76 15.96
CA GLN A 234 28.91 -21.28 15.32
C GLN A 234 28.06 -20.59 16.39
N ASN A 235 27.97 -19.27 16.30
CA ASN A 235 27.08 -18.47 17.12
C ASN A 235 26.18 -17.61 16.22
N CYS A 236 25.07 -17.16 16.80
CA CYS A 236 24.13 -16.27 16.13
C CYS A 236 24.33 -14.81 16.52
N ASP A 237 25.50 -14.51 17.09
CA ASP A 237 25.88 -13.18 17.53
C ASP A 237 26.34 -12.38 16.31
N GLU A 238 25.55 -11.36 15.95
CA GLU A 238 25.84 -10.46 14.83
C GLU A 238 27.16 -9.71 15.02
N ASP A 239 27.56 -9.47 16.28
CA ASP A 239 28.78 -8.74 16.62
C ASP A 239 30.03 -9.63 16.64
N SER A 240 29.87 -10.94 16.46
CA SER A 240 31.01 -11.88 16.45
C SER A 240 31.94 -11.57 15.27
N PRO A 241 33.27 -11.49 15.46
CA PRO A 241 34.23 -11.26 14.37
C PRO A 241 34.07 -12.21 13.17
N GLU A 242 33.61 -13.43 13.43
CA GLU A 242 33.34 -14.51 12.47
C GLU A 242 32.13 -14.26 11.58
N ASN A 243 31.27 -13.33 11.99
CA ASN A 243 30.04 -12.96 11.31
C ASN A 243 30.17 -11.62 10.58
N GLN A 244 31.35 -11.00 10.59
CA GLN A 244 31.63 -9.81 9.79
C GLN A 244 31.34 -10.04 8.31
N GLY A 245 30.39 -9.27 7.77
CA GLY A 245 29.97 -9.37 6.37
C GLY A 245 28.84 -10.37 6.10
N LYS A 246 28.36 -11.07 7.13
CA LYS A 246 27.10 -11.83 7.10
C LYS A 246 25.95 -10.94 7.57
N ILE A 247 24.73 -11.34 7.23
CA ILE A 247 23.51 -10.76 7.79
C ILE A 247 22.85 -11.88 8.59
N ILE A 248 22.63 -11.66 9.88
CA ILE A 248 22.14 -12.68 10.81
C ILE A 248 20.88 -12.17 11.50
N ARG A 249 19.89 -13.05 11.62
CA ARG A 249 18.74 -12.87 12.51
C ARG A 249 18.67 -14.03 13.48
N ALA A 250 18.69 -13.73 14.76
CA ALA A 250 18.47 -14.68 15.84
C ALA A 250 17.06 -14.49 16.39
N LEU A 251 16.32 -15.58 16.55
CA LEU A 251 15.01 -15.63 17.20
C LEU A 251 15.15 -16.47 18.46
N HIS A 252 14.83 -15.88 19.61
CA HIS A 252 14.92 -16.60 20.86
C HIS A 252 13.56 -17.20 21.22
N LYS A 253 13.60 -18.33 21.92
CA LYS A 253 12.39 -19.01 22.40
C LYS A 253 11.58 -18.11 23.34
N SER A 254 12.23 -17.21 24.08
CA SER A 254 11.56 -16.19 24.88
C SER A 254 10.68 -15.25 24.03
N ASP A 255 11.08 -14.95 22.79
CA ASP A 255 10.31 -14.09 21.90
C ASP A 255 9.02 -14.80 21.48
N TRP A 256 9.14 -16.09 21.18
CA TRP A 256 7.99 -16.96 20.94
C TRP A 256 7.07 -17.06 22.16
N GLU A 257 7.61 -17.32 23.35
CA GLU A 257 6.82 -17.43 24.58
C GLU A 257 6.08 -16.12 24.88
N ALA A 258 6.70 -14.97 24.61
CA ALA A 258 6.06 -13.67 24.72
C ALA A 258 4.90 -13.51 23.72
N VAL A 259 5.06 -13.95 22.47
CA VAL A 259 3.99 -13.94 21.46
C VAL A 259 2.85 -14.88 21.87
N VAL A 260 3.15 -16.09 22.34
CA VAL A 260 2.13 -17.05 22.80
C VAL A 260 1.42 -16.53 24.05
N ALA A 261 2.13 -15.92 25.00
CA ALA A 261 1.54 -15.32 26.19
C ALA A 261 0.67 -14.10 25.85
N ALA A 262 1.15 -13.23 24.96
CA ALA A 262 0.37 -12.11 24.44
C ALA A 262 -0.89 -12.60 23.72
N ARG A 263 -0.81 -13.72 22.98
CA ARG A 263 -1.98 -14.36 22.35
C ARG A 263 -2.93 -14.97 23.37
N ALA A 264 -2.43 -15.63 24.39
CA ALA A 264 -3.26 -16.16 25.47
C ALA A 264 -4.03 -15.03 26.18
N LEU A 265 -3.41 -13.86 26.35
CA LEU A 265 -4.06 -12.65 26.88
C LEU A 265 -5.02 -12.00 25.87
N ARG A 266 -4.66 -11.96 24.58
CA ARG A 266 -5.49 -11.48 23.45
C ARG A 266 -6.64 -12.41 23.06
N SER A 267 -6.64 -13.65 23.57
CA SER A 267 -7.69 -14.64 23.32
C SER A 267 -9.01 -14.40 24.06
N THR A 268 -9.15 -13.26 24.76
CA THR A 268 -10.49 -12.80 25.14
C THR A 268 -11.14 -12.24 23.88
N SER A 269 -12.27 -12.83 23.46
CA SER A 269 -13.01 -12.43 22.24
C SER A 269 -13.16 -10.91 22.10
N LYS A 270 -13.27 -10.19 23.23
CA LYS A 270 -13.27 -8.73 23.29
C LYS A 270 -12.06 -8.06 22.60
N GLN A 271 -10.83 -8.46 22.90
CA GLN A 271 -9.63 -7.81 22.29
C GLN A 271 -9.54 -8.08 20.79
N GLN A 272 -9.98 -9.26 20.36
CA GLN A 272 -10.06 -9.59 18.95
C GLN A 272 -11.10 -8.73 18.22
N LEU A 273 -12.28 -8.53 18.81
CA LEU A 273 -13.32 -7.66 18.25
C LEU A 273 -12.84 -6.19 18.20
N ILE A 274 -12.16 -5.70 19.24
CA ILE A 274 -11.51 -4.37 19.24
C ILE A 274 -10.54 -4.23 18.05
N PHE A 275 -9.70 -5.23 17.79
CA PHE A 275 -8.74 -5.19 16.71
C PHE A 275 -9.41 -5.21 15.32
N ILE A 276 -10.40 -6.10 15.12
CA ILE A 276 -11.15 -6.17 13.85
C ILE A 276 -11.88 -4.85 13.60
N THR A 277 -12.51 -4.26 14.62
CA THR A 277 -13.16 -2.96 14.51
C THR A 277 -12.18 -1.86 14.11
N LYS A 278 -10.97 -1.81 14.70
CA LYS A 278 -9.94 -0.82 14.31
C LYS A 278 -9.48 -1.00 12.87
N ASP A 279 -9.27 -2.24 12.44
CA ASP A 279 -8.88 -2.56 11.07
C ASP A 279 -9.95 -2.15 10.04
N HIS A 280 -11.23 -2.38 10.36
CA HIS A 280 -12.37 -1.87 9.57
C HIS A 280 -12.39 -0.33 9.54
N MET A 281 -12.19 0.34 10.68
CA MET A 281 -12.09 1.80 10.73
C MET A 281 -10.93 2.33 9.88
N ASP A 282 -9.75 1.71 9.92
CA ASP A 282 -8.62 2.07 9.08
C ASP A 282 -8.93 1.88 7.58
N SER A 283 -9.69 0.84 7.22
CA SER A 283 -10.20 0.67 5.86
C SER A 283 -11.14 1.80 5.44
N ILE A 284 -12.05 2.23 6.34
CA ILE A 284 -12.93 3.37 6.09
C ILE A 284 -12.13 4.68 5.97
N VAL A 285 -11.10 4.89 6.80
CA VAL A 285 -10.21 6.05 6.68
C VAL A 285 -9.48 6.04 5.33
N ARG A 286 -8.98 4.90 4.87
CA ARG A 286 -8.38 4.79 3.52
C ARG A 286 -9.40 5.07 2.42
N ALA A 287 -10.65 4.65 2.57
CA ALA A 287 -11.71 5.00 1.64
C ALA A 287 -11.99 6.51 1.63
N LEU A 288 -11.89 7.19 2.77
CA LEU A 288 -12.07 8.64 2.89
C LEU A 288 -10.90 9.43 2.29
N ILE A 289 -9.65 9.12 2.68
CA ILE A 289 -8.48 9.98 2.42
C ILE A 289 -7.29 9.25 1.74
N GLY A 290 -7.47 8.02 1.26
CA GLY A 290 -6.42 7.23 0.63
C GLY A 290 -5.24 6.92 1.55
N GLU A 291 -4.02 7.20 1.09
CA GLU A 291 -2.79 7.06 1.88
C GLU A 291 -2.36 8.37 2.58
N SER A 292 -3.16 9.43 2.47
CA SER A 292 -2.90 10.71 3.13
C SER A 292 -2.90 10.56 4.67
N PRO A 293 -2.07 11.31 5.43
CA PRO A 293 -1.13 12.34 4.99
C PRO A 293 0.25 11.79 4.56
N SER A 294 0.47 10.47 4.63
CA SER A 294 1.78 9.87 4.36
C SER A 294 2.06 9.66 2.86
N GLY A 295 1.00 9.57 2.07
CA GLY A 295 1.03 9.30 0.65
C GLY A 295 -0.11 10.01 -0.09
N PRO A 296 -0.48 9.53 -1.28
CA PRO A 296 -1.53 10.14 -2.07
C PRO A 296 -2.93 9.91 -1.50
N ASN A 297 -3.74 10.97 -1.41
CA ASN A 297 -5.17 10.94 -1.22
C ASN A 297 -5.88 10.47 -2.49
N THR A 298 -6.10 9.17 -2.56
CA THR A 298 -6.93 8.54 -3.58
C THR A 298 -8.30 8.14 -3.04
N GLY A 299 -8.71 8.72 -1.90
CA GLY A 299 -10.00 8.45 -1.27
C GLY A 299 -11.08 9.42 -1.73
N TYR A 300 -12.26 9.30 -1.15
CA TYR A 300 -13.44 10.13 -1.40
C TYR A 300 -13.12 11.63 -1.37
N THR A 301 -12.41 12.12 -0.35
CA THR A 301 -12.11 13.56 -0.23
C THR A 301 -11.09 14.01 -1.28
N GLY A 302 -10.23 13.11 -1.74
CA GLY A 302 -9.29 13.38 -2.82
C GLY A 302 -10.01 13.54 -4.16
N ASP A 303 -11.06 12.76 -4.39
CA ASP A 303 -11.80 12.74 -5.64
C ASP A 303 -12.97 13.74 -5.66
N LEU A 304 -13.63 14.00 -4.54
CA LEU A 304 -14.84 14.85 -4.46
C LEU A 304 -14.61 16.17 -3.72
N LEU A 305 -13.42 16.36 -3.14
CA LEU A 305 -12.96 17.59 -2.48
C LEU A 305 -13.78 18.02 -1.27
N ASP A 306 -14.63 17.13 -0.78
CA ASP A 306 -15.51 17.39 0.35
C ASP A 306 -15.62 16.14 1.22
N TRP A 307 -16.09 16.32 2.45
CA TRP A 307 -16.51 15.21 3.29
C TRP A 307 -17.71 14.49 2.66
N PRO A 308 -17.84 13.18 2.86
CA PRO A 308 -19.06 12.50 2.43
C PRO A 308 -20.27 13.08 3.16
N GLU A 309 -21.34 13.19 2.39
CA GLU A 309 -22.66 13.47 2.91
C GLU A 309 -23.15 12.31 3.79
N LEU A 310 -23.84 12.65 4.88
CA LEU A 310 -24.36 11.69 5.84
C LEU A 310 -25.86 11.50 5.62
N PHE A 311 -26.27 10.24 5.55
CA PHE A 311 -27.66 9.85 5.31
C PHE A 311 -28.24 9.20 6.56
N ASN A 312 -29.52 9.45 6.82
CA ASN A 312 -30.28 8.71 7.84
C ASN A 312 -31.43 7.95 7.21
N TRP A 313 -31.76 6.81 7.81
CA TRP A 313 -32.98 6.10 7.48
C TRP A 313 -34.18 6.85 8.09
N VAL A 314 -35.12 7.22 7.24
CA VAL A 314 -36.31 7.99 7.61
C VAL A 314 -37.55 7.21 7.20
N CYS A 315 -38.49 7.05 8.13
CA CYS A 315 -39.79 6.44 7.87
C CYS A 315 -40.85 7.53 7.62
N ARG A 316 -41.59 7.40 6.50
CA ARG A 316 -42.73 8.27 6.18
C ARG A 316 -44.04 7.47 6.06
N ASP A 317 -45.15 8.06 6.47
CA ASP A 317 -46.50 7.52 6.27
C ASP A 317 -46.99 7.73 4.82
N ASP A 318 -48.15 7.17 4.49
CA ASP A 318 -48.81 7.33 3.17
C ASP A 318 -49.15 8.80 2.82
N GLY A 319 -48.97 9.74 3.74
CA GLY A 319 -49.18 11.18 3.60
C GLY A 319 -47.89 12.01 3.61
N ASP A 320 -46.71 11.38 3.44
CA ASP A 320 -45.37 11.98 3.53
C ASP A 320 -45.03 12.58 4.90
N ASN A 321 -45.82 12.33 5.95
CA ASN A 321 -45.47 12.75 7.31
C ASN A 321 -44.46 11.77 7.90
N MET A 322 -43.51 12.31 8.66
CA MET A 322 -42.55 11.52 9.42
C MET A 322 -43.30 10.66 10.44
N VAL A 323 -42.98 9.37 10.48
CA VAL A 323 -43.45 8.45 11.50
C VAL A 323 -42.24 7.90 12.22
N ASP A 324 -42.36 7.69 13.51
CA ASP A 324 -41.36 6.94 14.27
C ASP A 324 -41.20 5.54 13.65
N CYS A 325 -39.96 5.14 13.39
CA CYS A 325 -39.64 3.83 12.85
C CYS A 325 -39.85 2.71 13.88
N GLU A 326 -39.96 3.03 15.18
CA GLU A 326 -40.07 2.04 16.25
C GLU A 326 -41.52 1.60 16.57
N ASP A 327 -42.55 2.41 16.25
CA ASP A 327 -43.94 2.17 16.66
C ASP A 327 -44.84 1.64 15.51
N ASP A 328 -44.78 0.32 15.25
CA ASP A 328 -45.80 -0.63 14.72
C ASP A 328 -46.77 -0.27 13.55
N ILE A 329 -46.72 0.91 12.92
CA ILE A 329 -47.49 1.22 11.70
C ILE A 329 -46.66 1.98 10.66
N ALA A 330 -45.34 1.77 10.61
CA ALA A 330 -44.66 1.88 9.32
C ALA A 330 -45.16 0.70 8.47
N VAL A 331 -45.87 0.97 7.36
CA VAL A 331 -46.21 -0.08 6.39
C VAL A 331 -44.88 -0.65 5.89
N SER A 332 -44.50 -1.81 6.45
CA SER A 332 -43.18 -2.43 6.29
C SER A 332 -42.65 -2.27 4.85
N GLY A 333 -41.67 -1.39 4.67
CA GLY A 333 -41.00 -1.15 3.37
C GLY A 333 -41.07 0.26 2.78
N THR A 334 -41.60 1.29 3.45
CA THR A 334 -41.66 2.67 2.90
C THR A 334 -40.53 3.60 3.35
N GLY A 335 -39.63 3.16 4.23
CA GLY A 335 -38.49 3.98 4.62
C GLY A 335 -37.54 4.24 3.45
N LYS A 336 -36.84 5.37 3.50
CA LYS A 336 -35.80 5.71 2.53
C LYS A 336 -34.63 6.39 3.25
N TRP A 337 -33.43 6.19 2.72
CA TRP A 337 -32.26 6.95 3.14
C TRP A 337 -32.39 8.39 2.62
N GLU A 338 -32.34 9.36 3.52
CA GLU A 338 -32.43 10.79 3.20
C GLU A 338 -31.15 11.51 3.63
N LEU A 339 -30.77 12.53 2.87
CA LEU A 339 -29.61 13.40 3.12
C LEU A 339 -29.92 14.54 4.11
N GLN A 340 -31.18 14.96 4.14
CA GLN A 340 -31.64 16.13 4.84
C GLN A 340 -32.85 15.79 5.69
N TRP A 341 -33.02 16.52 6.77
CA TRP A 341 -34.25 16.55 7.52
C TRP A 341 -35.16 17.62 6.93
N ASP A 342 -36.33 17.20 6.43
CA ASP A 342 -37.39 18.14 6.07
C ASP A 342 -38.20 18.44 7.35
N ASP A 343 -37.92 19.56 8.01
CA ASP A 343 -38.70 19.96 9.20
C ASP A 343 -40.17 20.22 8.80
N PRO A 344 -41.14 19.42 9.27
CA PRO A 344 -42.54 19.63 8.95
C PRO A 344 -43.07 20.97 9.48
N ASP A 345 -42.47 21.51 10.54
CA ASP A 345 -42.83 22.80 11.12
C ASP A 345 -42.18 23.98 10.36
N ASN A 346 -41.06 23.75 9.67
CA ASN A 346 -40.37 24.74 8.85
C ASN A 346 -39.89 24.18 7.49
N PRO A 347 -40.80 23.96 6.52
CA PRO A 347 -40.48 23.33 5.24
C PRO A 347 -39.56 24.16 4.32
N ASN A 348 -39.14 25.36 4.74
CA ASN A 348 -38.17 26.17 4.00
C ASN A 348 -36.74 26.08 4.57
N GLU A 349 -36.57 25.42 5.73
CA GLU A 349 -35.28 25.19 6.37
C GLU A 349 -34.84 23.76 6.03
N ILE A 350 -33.85 23.66 5.15
CA ILE A 350 -33.25 22.38 4.79
C ILE A 350 -32.05 22.20 5.71
N GLU A 351 -32.16 21.25 6.63
CA GLU A 351 -31.08 20.91 7.54
C GLU A 351 -30.41 19.63 7.07
N LEU A 352 -29.12 19.73 6.73
CA LEU A 352 -28.31 18.56 6.38
C LEU A 352 -28.00 17.76 7.63
N PHE A 353 -28.08 16.43 7.53
CA PHE A 353 -27.67 15.58 8.64
C PHE A 353 -26.17 15.75 8.94
N LYS A 354 -25.87 15.95 10.22
CA LYS A 354 -24.50 16.01 10.76
C LYS A 354 -24.08 14.69 11.42
N TYR A 355 -25.02 13.74 11.51
CA TYR A 355 -24.84 12.38 12.00
C TYR A 355 -25.53 11.39 11.05
N GLY A 356 -24.93 10.25 10.70
CA GLY A 356 -25.57 9.26 9.83
C GLY A 356 -24.61 8.26 9.17
N GLN A 357 -25.00 7.63 8.07
CA GLN A 357 -24.17 6.73 7.24
C GLN A 357 -23.60 7.46 6.01
N PRO A 358 -22.29 7.35 5.71
CA PRO A 358 -21.66 8.01 4.57
C PRO A 358 -21.84 7.22 3.28
N ARG A 359 -23.09 7.11 2.80
CA ARG A 359 -23.45 6.20 1.70
C ARG A 359 -22.69 6.46 0.40
N GLY A 360 -22.21 7.68 0.18
CA GLY A 360 -21.31 8.02 -0.93
C GLY A 360 -20.00 7.22 -0.96
N LEU A 361 -19.62 6.52 0.12
CA LEU A 361 -18.48 5.61 0.13
C LEU A 361 -18.75 4.28 -0.58
N TRP A 362 -20.00 3.81 -0.73
CA TRP A 362 -20.31 2.54 -1.38
C TRP A 362 -21.43 2.61 -2.43
N GLU A 363 -22.27 3.63 -2.40
CA GLU A 363 -23.30 3.83 -3.41
C GLU A 363 -22.71 4.35 -4.71
N ARG A 364 -23.20 3.80 -5.81
CA ARG A 364 -22.88 4.26 -7.17
C ARG A 364 -23.82 5.37 -7.65
N GLY A 365 -24.41 6.12 -6.72
CA GLY A 365 -25.41 7.14 -7.04
C GLY A 365 -24.96 8.09 -8.13
N GLU A 366 -25.92 8.66 -8.85
CA GLU A 366 -25.69 9.75 -9.80
C GLU A 366 -25.26 11.01 -9.02
N LEU A 367 -24.01 11.05 -8.58
CA LEU A 367 -23.40 12.29 -8.11
C LEU A 367 -23.54 13.31 -9.24
N GLU A 368 -23.96 14.54 -8.91
CA GLU A 368 -24.03 15.61 -9.91
C GLU A 368 -22.68 15.71 -10.62
N ALA A 369 -22.69 15.75 -11.96
CA ALA A 369 -21.46 15.74 -12.76
C ALA A 369 -20.50 16.89 -12.42
N SER A 370 -21.01 17.96 -11.80
CA SER A 370 -20.27 19.11 -11.25
C SER A 370 -19.42 18.76 -10.03
N ARG A 371 -19.79 17.73 -9.26
CA ARG A 371 -19.09 17.27 -8.05
C ARG A 371 -18.09 16.15 -8.32
N LEU A 372 -18.14 15.53 -9.49
CA LEU A 372 -17.17 14.53 -9.90
C LEU A 372 -15.82 15.22 -10.13
N GLY A 373 -14.96 15.19 -9.12
CA GLY A 373 -13.55 15.41 -9.38
C GLY A 373 -12.95 14.20 -10.09
N VAL A 374 -11.64 14.30 -10.24
CA VAL A 374 -10.88 13.55 -11.23
C VAL A 374 -10.71 12.09 -10.82
N GLY A 375 -11.59 11.24 -11.35
CA GLY A 375 -11.42 9.80 -11.26
C GLY A 375 -12.15 9.15 -10.10
N TRP A 376 -13.38 9.58 -9.78
CA TRP A 376 -14.31 8.81 -8.95
C TRP A 376 -14.23 7.34 -9.35
N ARG A 377 -13.60 6.53 -8.49
CA ARG A 377 -13.28 5.13 -8.79
C ARG A 377 -14.44 4.20 -8.49
N HIS A 378 -15.68 4.69 -8.68
CA HIS A 378 -16.89 4.02 -8.21
C HIS A 378 -16.84 3.86 -6.67
N ALA A 379 -17.67 2.99 -6.10
CA ALA A 379 -17.70 2.66 -4.68
C ALA A 379 -16.28 2.44 -4.07
N TYR A 380 -15.93 3.17 -3.01
CA TYR A 380 -14.67 3.08 -2.26
C TYR A 380 -14.65 1.92 -1.26
N LEU A 381 -15.84 1.52 -0.79
CA LEU A 381 -16.09 0.36 0.04
C LEU A 381 -17.07 -0.57 -0.67
N GLU A 382 -17.03 -1.86 -0.33
CA GLU A 382 -18.13 -2.75 -0.69
C GLU A 382 -19.41 -2.29 0.04
N ALA A 383 -20.55 -2.38 -0.63
CA ALA A 383 -21.82 -2.06 0.01
C ALA A 383 -22.03 -3.02 1.19
N PRO A 384 -22.47 -2.52 2.36
CA PRO A 384 -22.70 -3.36 3.52
C PRO A 384 -23.81 -4.39 3.23
N ASP A 385 -23.71 -5.54 3.89
CA ASP A 385 -24.75 -6.56 3.81
C ASP A 385 -26.07 -6.02 4.40
N GLY A 386 -27.19 -6.27 3.73
CA GLY A 386 -28.50 -5.87 4.21
C GLY A 386 -29.42 -5.37 3.09
N THR A 387 -30.60 -4.91 3.48
CA THR A 387 -31.55 -4.19 2.62
C THR A 387 -32.27 -3.15 3.44
N PHE A 388 -32.63 -2.01 2.83
CA PHE A 388 -33.38 -0.94 3.48
C PHE A 388 -32.59 -0.32 4.65
N GLU A 389 -33.19 -0.26 5.84
CA GLU A 389 -32.59 0.29 7.07
C GLU A 389 -31.34 -0.46 7.53
N SER A 390 -31.20 -1.73 7.16
CA SER A 390 -30.08 -2.57 7.59
C SER A 390 -28.81 -2.40 6.75
N GLU A 391 -28.85 -1.58 5.70
CA GLU A 391 -27.71 -1.29 4.83
C GLU A 391 -26.74 -0.27 5.48
N GLU A 392 -26.13 -0.66 6.60
CA GLU A 392 -25.23 0.17 7.41
C GLU A 392 -23.83 -0.45 7.51
N LEU A 393 -22.78 0.37 7.59
CA LEU A 393 -21.45 -0.14 7.90
C LEU A 393 -21.43 -0.58 9.37
N LYS A 394 -21.04 -1.84 9.62
CA LYS A 394 -21.00 -2.42 10.96
C LYS A 394 -19.60 -2.77 11.43
N ASP A 395 -19.41 -2.65 12.74
CA ASP A 395 -18.19 -3.05 13.44
C ASP A 395 -18.13 -4.57 13.69
N ALA A 396 -17.07 -5.02 14.36
CA ALA A 396 -16.89 -6.45 14.65
C ALA A 396 -17.94 -7.02 15.62
N TRP A 397 -18.63 -6.17 16.38
CA TRP A 397 -19.70 -6.55 17.29
C TRP A 397 -21.08 -6.60 16.61
N ASP A 398 -21.13 -6.49 15.28
CA ASP A 398 -22.37 -6.41 14.49
C ASP A 398 -23.22 -5.17 14.84
N ARG A 399 -22.56 -4.08 15.25
CA ARG A 399 -23.21 -2.80 15.54
C ARG A 399 -22.87 -1.76 14.48
N PRO A 400 -23.81 -0.89 14.12
CA PRO A 400 -23.53 0.15 13.14
C PRO A 400 -22.47 1.13 13.65
N TYR A 401 -21.51 1.44 12.79
CA TYR A 401 -20.64 2.59 12.99
C TYR A 401 -21.47 3.86 12.98
N ARG A 402 -21.07 4.81 13.82
CA ARG A 402 -21.64 6.15 13.90
C ARG A 402 -20.67 7.14 13.27
N PHE A 403 -21.16 7.94 12.34
CA PHE A 403 -20.36 8.96 11.67
C PHE A 403 -20.89 10.34 12.00
N PHE A 404 -19.98 11.26 12.29
CA PHE A 404 -20.30 12.62 12.69
C PHE A 404 -19.44 13.62 11.91
N LYS A 405 -20.06 14.72 11.50
CA LYS A 405 -19.36 15.96 11.14
C LYS A 405 -19.23 16.80 12.39
N VAL A 406 -18.03 16.85 12.96
CA VAL A 406 -17.76 17.51 14.25
C VAL A 406 -16.94 18.79 14.05
N LEU A 407 -17.19 19.81 14.86
CA LEU A 407 -16.41 21.05 14.88
C LEU A 407 -15.27 20.94 15.91
N GLU A 408 -14.04 21.18 15.50
CA GLU A 408 -12.87 21.31 16.39
C GLU A 408 -12.41 22.77 16.36
N ASP A 409 -12.37 23.45 17.51
CA ASP A 409 -11.81 24.81 17.63
C ASP A 409 -10.28 24.75 17.44
N ILE A 410 -9.81 25.30 16.31
CA ILE A 410 -8.40 25.43 15.99
C ILE A 410 -8.08 26.91 15.82
N ASP A 411 -7.37 27.46 16.80
CA ASP A 411 -6.94 28.87 16.84
C ASP A 411 -8.13 29.88 16.78
N GLY A 412 -9.26 29.54 17.41
CA GLY A 412 -10.46 30.38 17.46
C GLY A 412 -11.35 30.27 16.23
N ASN A 413 -11.16 29.23 15.40
CA ASN A 413 -11.98 28.94 14.24
C ASN A 413 -12.52 27.51 14.34
N ASP A 414 -13.82 27.36 14.15
CA ASP A 414 -14.46 26.05 14.09
C ASP A 414 -14.13 25.37 12.75
N VAL A 415 -13.40 24.27 12.81
CA VAL A 415 -13.02 23.48 11.64
C VAL A 415 -13.78 22.16 11.65
N GLU A 416 -14.56 21.90 10.59
CA GLU A 416 -15.29 20.65 10.43
C GLU A 416 -14.31 19.47 10.19
N GLN A 417 -14.41 18.46 11.04
CA GLN A 417 -13.70 17.19 11.01
C GLN A 417 -14.68 16.03 10.80
N PHE A 418 -14.16 14.86 10.43
CA PHE A 418 -14.98 13.67 10.25
C PHE A 418 -14.65 12.62 11.32
N MET A 419 -15.61 12.32 12.19
CA MET A 419 -15.44 11.36 13.28
C MET A 419 -16.16 10.04 12.95
N ILE A 420 -15.45 8.93 13.15
CA ILE A 420 -15.95 7.56 13.05
C ILE A 420 -15.94 6.98 14.46
N LEU A 421 -17.07 6.43 14.90
CA LEU A 421 -17.24 5.87 16.24
C LEU A 421 -17.85 4.47 16.14
N SER A 422 -17.26 3.52 16.86
CA SER A 422 -17.91 2.26 17.24
C SER A 422 -18.22 2.31 18.73
N GLY A 423 -19.44 1.92 19.10
CA GLY A 423 -19.89 1.83 20.50
C GLY A 423 -19.27 0.66 21.28
N GLY A 424 -18.29 -0.04 20.71
CA GLY A 424 -17.60 -1.12 21.40
C GLY A 424 -18.49 -2.32 21.74
N GLU A 425 -18.32 -2.86 22.95
CA GLU A 425 -19.08 -3.97 23.52
C GLU A 425 -20.42 -3.54 24.16
N SER A 426 -20.57 -2.29 24.58
CA SER A 426 -21.83 -1.73 25.08
C SER A 426 -22.78 -1.39 23.93
N GLY A 427 -22.24 -0.85 22.83
CA GLY A 427 -22.99 -0.29 21.71
C GLY A 427 -23.54 1.10 21.98
N ASN A 428 -23.29 1.61 23.18
CA ASN A 428 -23.75 2.92 23.60
C ASN A 428 -22.69 3.97 23.26
N TYR A 429 -23.11 5.22 23.24
CA TYR A 429 -22.22 6.36 23.20
C TYR A 429 -22.97 7.55 23.79
N TYR A 430 -22.23 8.44 24.43
CA TYR A 430 -22.76 9.67 24.98
C TYR A 430 -22.09 10.86 24.30
N PHE A 431 -22.88 11.65 23.61
CA PHE A 431 -22.50 12.93 23.04
C PHE A 431 -23.52 13.96 23.53
N PRO A 432 -23.18 14.84 24.49
CA PRO A 432 -24.15 15.75 25.05
C PRO A 432 -24.62 16.73 23.97
N ALA A 433 -25.93 16.84 23.78
CA ALA A 433 -26.48 17.89 22.94
C ALA A 433 -26.26 19.26 23.60
N PRO A 434 -26.07 20.34 22.81
CA PRO A 434 -25.88 21.69 23.33
C PRO A 434 -27.02 22.17 24.26
N ASP A 435 -28.22 21.65 24.08
CA ASP A 435 -29.43 22.00 24.84
C ASP A 435 -29.76 21.01 25.97
N GLY A 436 -28.98 19.95 26.12
CA GLY A 436 -29.17 18.90 27.13
C GLY A 436 -30.26 17.87 26.79
N HIS A 437 -30.81 17.87 25.58
CA HIS A 437 -31.69 16.82 25.09
C HIS A 437 -30.86 15.69 24.45
N VAL A 438 -30.78 14.55 25.14
CA VAL A 438 -29.81 13.48 24.86
C VAL A 438 -30.13 12.64 23.61
N ASP A 439 -31.28 12.83 22.96
CA ASP A 439 -31.72 11.92 21.90
C ASP A 439 -32.15 12.66 20.61
N ASP A 440 -31.59 12.22 19.49
CA ASP A 440 -32.09 12.35 18.12
C ASP A 440 -31.99 13.69 17.36
N ASP A 441 -31.32 14.72 17.86
CA ASP A 441 -31.01 15.86 16.98
C ASP A 441 -29.87 15.50 16.00
N ARG A 442 -30.25 14.92 14.86
CA ARG A 442 -29.33 14.45 13.81
C ARG A 442 -28.78 15.60 12.95
N THR A 443 -29.29 16.82 13.12
CA THR A 443 -28.92 18.01 12.35
C THR A 443 -28.10 19.01 13.17
N ALA A 444 -28.13 18.90 14.50
CA ALA A 444 -27.30 19.69 15.41
C ALA A 444 -25.80 19.64 15.06
N GLU A 445 -25.12 20.77 15.31
CA GLU A 445 -23.66 20.85 15.25
C GLU A 445 -23.05 20.16 16.48
N PHE A 446 -22.10 19.26 16.23
CA PHE A 446 -21.40 18.50 17.27
C PHE A 446 -20.02 19.11 17.51
N ALA A 447 -19.73 19.66 18.69
CA ALA A 447 -18.37 20.10 19.01
C ALA A 447 -17.54 18.91 19.51
N LEU A 448 -16.32 18.72 18.99
CA LEU A 448 -15.47 17.60 19.38
C LEU A 448 -15.12 17.62 20.88
N GLU A 449 -15.08 18.81 21.48
CA GLU A 449 -14.81 18.98 22.92
C GLU A 449 -15.93 18.45 23.83
N ASP A 450 -17.14 18.26 23.30
CA ASP A 450 -18.28 17.72 24.03
C ASP A 450 -18.19 16.19 24.20
N TYR A 451 -17.39 15.51 23.36
CA TYR A 451 -17.18 14.07 23.50
C TYR A 451 -16.20 13.75 24.65
N ASP A 452 -16.74 13.28 25.78
CA ASP A 452 -15.93 12.82 26.92
C ASP A 452 -15.66 11.30 26.87
N PRO A 453 -14.43 10.85 26.55
CA PRO A 453 -14.09 9.42 26.53
C PRO A 453 -14.09 8.77 27.93
N LYS A 454 -14.27 9.55 29.02
CA LYS A 454 -14.37 9.03 30.40
C LYS A 454 -15.81 8.87 30.88
N ASN A 455 -16.79 9.28 30.08
CA ASN A 455 -18.19 8.97 30.38
C ASN A 455 -18.37 7.45 30.40
N GLU A 456 -19.18 6.92 31.32
CA GLU A 456 -19.45 5.48 31.48
C GLU A 456 -19.96 4.85 30.17
N GLU A 457 -20.74 5.58 29.38
CA GLU A 457 -21.27 5.13 28.08
C GLU A 457 -20.24 5.17 26.95
N ASN A 458 -19.10 5.83 27.17
CA ASN A 458 -18.02 5.96 26.19
C ASN A 458 -16.78 5.12 26.53
N GLU A 459 -16.77 4.41 27.68
CA GLU A 459 -15.58 3.73 28.20
C GLU A 459 -15.00 2.68 27.24
N ASP A 460 -15.84 2.05 26.44
CA ASP A 460 -15.43 1.01 25.50
C ASP A 460 -15.54 1.41 24.02
N ASN A 461 -15.84 2.69 23.77
CA ASN A 461 -15.91 3.22 22.42
C ASN A 461 -14.56 3.19 21.74
N ILE A 462 -14.60 2.91 20.43
CA ILE A 462 -13.44 3.04 19.55
C ILE A 462 -13.71 4.20 18.63
N VAL A 463 -12.88 5.24 18.74
CA VAL A 463 -13.03 6.48 17.99
C VAL A 463 -11.84 6.70 17.08
N ARG A 464 -12.12 7.10 15.83
CA ARG A 464 -11.13 7.58 14.87
C ARG A 464 -11.61 8.92 14.32
N ILE A 465 -10.78 9.94 14.45
CA ILE A 465 -11.04 11.27 13.91
C ILE A 465 -10.14 11.45 12.70
N VAL A 466 -10.76 11.70 11.55
CA VAL A 466 -10.09 12.08 10.32
C VAL A 466 -10.14 13.60 10.25
N ARG A 467 -8.98 14.21 10.48
CA ARG A 467 -8.90 15.67 10.47
C ARG A 467 -8.79 16.21 9.07
N ARG A 468 -9.31 17.41 8.84
CA ARG A 468 -9.16 18.19 7.62
C ARG A 468 -7.69 18.34 7.26
N ASN A 469 -6.82 18.53 8.26
CA ASN A 469 -5.38 18.63 8.01
C ASN A 469 -4.70 17.33 7.54
N GLU A 470 -5.37 16.18 7.65
CA GLU A 470 -4.87 14.90 7.14
C GLU A 470 -5.02 14.79 5.61
N TRP A 471 -5.86 15.62 4.98
CA TRP A 471 -6.09 15.63 3.52
C TRP A 471 -6.09 17.03 2.88
N LEU A 472 -5.93 18.09 3.67
CA LEU A 472 -5.73 19.48 3.26
C LEU A 472 -4.59 20.07 4.11
N PRO A 473 -3.67 20.89 3.60
CA PRO A 473 -3.44 21.27 2.22
C PRO A 473 -2.82 20.14 1.39
N GLY A 474 -3.02 20.18 0.08
CA GLY A 474 -2.10 19.60 -0.89
C GLY A 474 -1.04 20.62 -1.28
N PHE A 475 0.12 20.12 -1.69
CA PHE A 475 1.20 20.93 -2.25
C PHE A 475 1.50 20.46 -3.68
N LEU A 476 1.51 21.39 -4.63
CA LEU A 476 1.70 21.12 -6.04
C LEU A 476 2.44 22.28 -6.72
N ASP A 477 3.56 21.97 -7.36
CA ASP A 477 4.30 22.87 -8.24
C ASP A 477 4.14 22.37 -9.68
N VAL A 478 3.47 23.14 -10.52
CA VAL A 478 3.24 22.80 -11.93
C VAL A 478 4.11 23.68 -12.81
N THR A 479 4.91 23.06 -13.66
CA THR A 479 5.67 23.73 -14.71
C THR A 479 5.31 23.14 -16.07
N LEU A 480 4.68 23.95 -16.93
CA LEU A 480 4.33 23.57 -18.29
C LEU A 480 5.20 24.35 -19.26
N ALA A 481 5.93 23.67 -20.14
CA ALA A 481 6.74 24.30 -21.18
C ALA A 481 6.19 23.93 -22.57
N THR A 482 5.86 24.92 -23.38
CA THR A 482 5.32 24.73 -24.73
C THR A 482 6.03 25.59 -25.76
N ALA A 483 6.38 25.00 -26.91
CA ALA A 483 7.05 25.69 -28.00
C ALA A 483 6.02 26.38 -28.90
N ARG A 484 5.83 27.70 -28.70
CA ARG A 484 4.94 28.53 -29.53
C ARG A 484 5.37 29.99 -29.55
N ASP A 485 5.00 30.66 -30.64
CA ASP A 485 5.28 32.08 -30.86
C ASP A 485 4.32 33.02 -30.11
N ASP A 486 3.16 32.53 -29.67
CA ASP A 486 2.14 33.29 -28.94
C ASP A 486 1.68 32.55 -27.68
N CYS A 487 2.16 33.01 -26.51
CA CYS A 487 1.80 32.43 -25.22
C CYS A 487 0.43 32.87 -24.72
N ASP A 488 -0.07 34.02 -25.16
CA ASP A 488 -1.36 34.58 -24.72
C ASP A 488 -2.54 33.76 -25.26
N ALA A 489 -2.32 33.02 -26.36
CA ALA A 489 -3.29 32.11 -26.95
C ALA A 489 -3.56 30.85 -26.11
N ILE A 490 -2.65 30.48 -25.18
CA ILE A 490 -2.79 29.28 -24.36
C ILE A 490 -3.32 29.67 -22.98
N LYS A 491 -4.52 29.21 -22.68
CA LYS A 491 -5.11 29.30 -21.34
C LYS A 491 -5.01 27.94 -20.66
N CYS A 492 -4.69 27.93 -19.38
CA CYS A 492 -4.73 26.73 -18.56
C CYS A 492 -5.59 26.99 -17.33
N MET A 493 -6.28 25.96 -16.86
CA MET A 493 -7.07 25.97 -15.62
C MET A 493 -6.80 24.68 -14.86
N MET A 494 -6.63 24.79 -13.55
CA MET A 494 -6.56 23.62 -12.68
C MET A 494 -7.98 23.29 -12.26
N TYR A 495 -8.41 22.06 -12.51
CA TYR A 495 -9.68 21.53 -12.05
C TYR A 495 -9.47 20.70 -10.80
N GLY A 496 -10.44 20.83 -9.90
CA GLY A 496 -10.44 20.16 -8.61
C GLY A 496 -9.67 20.90 -7.51
N VAL A 497 -9.67 22.23 -7.57
CA VAL A 497 -9.22 23.15 -6.52
C VAL A 497 -10.44 23.88 -5.94
N LEU A 498 -10.41 24.30 -4.68
CA LEU A 498 -11.53 24.98 -4.04
C LEU A 498 -11.17 26.46 -3.78
N PRO A 499 -11.93 27.43 -4.35
CA PRO A 499 -12.81 27.33 -5.52
C PRO A 499 -12.01 27.01 -6.80
N ASP A 500 -12.66 26.72 -7.93
CA ASP A 500 -11.98 26.62 -9.23
C ASP A 500 -11.17 27.90 -9.48
N GLN A 501 -9.88 27.74 -9.77
CA GLN A 501 -8.96 28.87 -9.83
C GLN A 501 -8.52 29.15 -11.26
N PRO A 502 -8.38 30.43 -11.64
CA PRO A 502 -7.65 30.77 -12.85
C PRO A 502 -6.27 30.12 -12.76
N GLY A 503 -5.79 29.54 -13.86
CA GLY A 503 -4.53 28.81 -13.87
C GLY A 503 -3.32 29.73 -13.66
N PRO A 504 -2.10 29.29 -14.04
CA PRO A 504 -0.87 30.04 -13.77
C PRO A 504 -0.98 31.52 -14.16
N ASP A 505 -0.90 32.42 -13.17
CA ASP A 505 -1.03 33.88 -13.33
C ASP A 505 0.09 34.52 -14.17
N SER A 506 1.15 33.77 -14.46
CA SER A 506 2.28 34.25 -15.23
C SER A 506 2.90 33.15 -16.08
N PHE A 507 3.31 33.57 -17.28
CA PHE A 507 4.22 32.82 -18.12
C PHE A 507 5.51 33.62 -18.31
N GLU A 508 6.61 32.90 -18.53
CA GLU A 508 7.88 33.47 -18.94
C GLU A 508 8.32 32.84 -20.26
N MET A 509 8.89 33.65 -21.16
CA MET A 509 9.51 33.16 -22.39
C MET A 509 10.96 32.78 -22.10
N ILE A 510 11.31 31.51 -22.27
CA ILE A 510 12.68 30.99 -22.12
C ILE A 510 13.03 30.20 -23.38
N ASP A 511 14.02 30.65 -24.15
CA ASP A 511 14.53 29.93 -25.33
C ASP A 511 13.42 29.48 -26.32
N ASP A 512 12.52 30.40 -26.68
CA ASP A 512 11.35 30.18 -27.55
C ASP A 512 10.29 29.20 -26.98
N LEU A 513 10.33 28.93 -25.67
CA LEU A 513 9.30 28.20 -24.94
C LEU A 513 8.49 29.15 -24.06
N CYS A 514 7.16 29.05 -24.13
CA CYS A 514 6.26 29.58 -23.12
C CYS A 514 6.30 28.66 -21.89
N VAL A 515 6.81 29.15 -20.77
CA VAL A 515 6.89 28.41 -19.51
C VAL A 515 5.87 28.97 -18.54
N PHE A 516 4.86 28.18 -18.21
CA PHE A 516 3.83 28.49 -17.23
C PHE A 516 4.21 27.87 -15.89
N LYS A 517 4.16 28.65 -14.82
CA LYS A 517 4.45 28.18 -13.46
C LYS A 517 3.29 28.50 -12.52
N ALA A 518 2.76 27.46 -11.90
CA ALA A 518 1.78 27.60 -10.81
C ALA A 518 2.30 26.88 -9.59
N LYS A 519 2.15 27.52 -8.43
CA LYS A 519 2.44 26.94 -7.13
C LYS A 519 1.16 26.99 -6.30
N TYR A 520 0.85 25.84 -5.70
CA TYR A 520 -0.31 25.66 -4.85
C TYR A 520 0.16 25.17 -3.48
N GLY A 521 -0.45 25.71 -2.42
CA GLY A 521 -0.10 25.38 -1.04
C GLY A 521 -1.01 26.06 -0.02
N ASP A 522 -0.84 25.70 1.25
CA ASP A 522 -1.74 26.07 2.35
C ASP A 522 -1.86 27.57 2.62
N ASN A 523 -0.74 28.27 2.53
CA ASN A 523 -0.61 29.66 2.97
C ASN A 523 -0.84 30.66 1.84
N ASP A 524 -1.13 30.19 0.62
CA ASP A 524 -1.15 31.03 -0.58
C ASP A 524 -2.55 31.62 -0.86
N GLY A 525 -3.39 31.77 0.19
CA GLY A 525 -4.72 32.40 0.12
C GLY A 525 -5.61 31.73 -0.93
N ASP A 526 -5.90 32.45 -2.01
CA ASP A 526 -6.64 31.98 -3.18
C ASP A 526 -5.85 30.95 -4.00
N LYS A 527 -4.94 30.14 -3.43
CA LYS A 527 -4.19 29.04 -4.11
C LYS A 527 -4.09 27.76 -3.30
N GLN A 528 -5.05 27.55 -2.39
CA GLN A 528 -5.19 26.30 -1.68
C GLN A 528 -5.63 25.19 -2.63
N ILE A 529 -4.86 24.10 -2.64
CA ILE A 529 -5.23 22.86 -3.33
C ILE A 529 -5.46 21.79 -2.27
N VAL A 530 -6.42 20.91 -2.55
CA VAL A 530 -6.67 19.71 -1.73
C VAL A 530 -5.66 18.62 -2.14
N THR A 531 -5.31 17.69 -1.25
CA THR A 531 -4.55 16.50 -1.66
C THR A 531 -5.36 15.60 -2.60
N GLY A 532 -4.75 15.02 -3.63
CA GLY A 532 -5.47 14.11 -4.53
C GLY A 532 -5.16 14.28 -6.01
N GLY A 533 -5.83 13.48 -6.84
CA GLY A 533 -5.72 13.53 -8.30
C GLY A 533 -6.42 14.76 -8.90
N ARG A 534 -5.75 15.46 -9.81
CA ARG A 534 -6.20 16.75 -10.37
C ARG A 534 -6.00 16.76 -11.88
N TYR A 535 -6.65 17.72 -12.55
CA TYR A 535 -6.39 17.97 -13.96
C TYR A 535 -5.91 19.39 -14.19
N LEU A 536 -4.77 19.53 -14.86
CA LEU A 536 -4.47 20.75 -15.58
C LEU A 536 -5.10 20.62 -16.97
N VAL A 537 -6.07 21.48 -17.27
CA VAL A 537 -6.66 21.56 -18.62
C VAL A 537 -6.12 22.81 -19.29
N CYS A 538 -5.47 22.64 -20.43
CA CYS A 538 -5.00 23.74 -21.24
C CYS A 538 -5.74 23.75 -22.58
N TRP A 539 -6.17 24.93 -23.02
CA TRP A 539 -6.84 25.15 -24.30
C TRP A 539 -6.32 26.37 -25.04
N GLU A 540 -6.66 26.41 -26.33
CA GLU A 540 -6.23 27.44 -27.27
C GLU A 540 -7.43 28.21 -27.84
N ASP A 541 -7.27 29.51 -28.05
CA ASP A 541 -8.18 30.38 -28.81
C ASP A 541 -9.67 30.36 -28.35
N GLY A 542 -9.90 30.11 -27.06
CA GLY A 542 -11.22 30.14 -26.42
C GLY A 542 -11.45 31.37 -25.54
N GLY A 543 -12.72 31.61 -25.16
CA GLY A 543 -13.08 32.58 -24.13
C GLY A 543 -12.45 32.27 -22.76
N ASP A 544 -12.92 32.89 -21.68
CA ASP A 544 -12.34 32.68 -20.34
C ASP A 544 -12.65 31.28 -19.76
N GLU A 545 -13.52 30.53 -20.42
CA GLU A 545 -13.86 29.15 -20.09
C GLU A 545 -13.60 28.25 -21.31
N PRO A 546 -13.22 26.98 -21.08
CA PRO A 546 -13.11 26.00 -22.15
C PRO A 546 -14.50 25.76 -22.74
N SER A 547 -14.73 26.26 -23.95
CA SER A 547 -15.96 26.04 -24.70
C SER A 547 -15.71 24.96 -25.77
N PRO A 548 -16.65 24.03 -26.01
CA PRO A 548 -16.60 23.02 -27.09
C PRO A 548 -16.76 23.60 -28.50
N GLY A 549 -16.09 24.72 -28.77
CA GLY A 549 -15.93 25.25 -30.12
C GLY A 549 -15.07 24.32 -30.97
N VAL A 550 -15.46 24.17 -32.24
CA VAL A 550 -14.88 23.30 -33.29
C VAL A 550 -13.39 23.51 -33.62
N SER A 551 -12.67 24.36 -32.89
CA SER A 551 -11.23 24.61 -33.10
C SER A 551 -10.39 24.66 -31.82
N ALA A 552 -10.99 24.47 -30.64
CA ALA A 552 -10.25 24.53 -29.38
C ALA A 552 -9.54 23.20 -29.13
N TRP A 553 -8.21 23.22 -29.13
CA TRP A 553 -7.41 22.07 -28.73
C TRP A 553 -7.48 21.93 -27.23
N TRP A 554 -7.81 20.75 -26.72
CA TRP A 554 -7.82 20.48 -25.28
C TRP A 554 -6.72 19.51 -24.90
N LYS A 555 -6.04 19.79 -23.80
CA LYS A 555 -5.12 18.84 -23.20
C LYS A 555 -5.37 18.76 -21.72
N ILE A 556 -5.58 17.52 -21.27
CA ILE A 556 -5.89 17.19 -19.88
C ILE A 556 -4.69 16.44 -19.33
N PHE A 557 -4.04 17.01 -18.32
CA PHE A 557 -2.92 16.37 -17.65
C PHE A 557 -3.34 15.93 -16.26
N SER A 558 -3.12 14.67 -15.93
CA SER A 558 -3.24 14.23 -14.54
C SER A 558 -2.10 14.82 -13.72
N THR A 559 -2.45 15.63 -12.72
CA THR A 559 -1.55 16.14 -11.69
C THR A 559 -1.97 15.59 -10.34
N TYR A 560 -1.12 15.68 -9.33
CA TYR A 560 -1.41 15.12 -8.01
C TYR A 560 -0.86 16.02 -6.90
N GLY A 561 -1.73 16.51 -6.00
CA GLY A 561 -1.33 17.33 -4.85
C GLY A 561 -0.97 16.47 -3.64
N HIS A 562 0.22 16.64 -3.06
CA HIS A 562 0.68 15.81 -1.94
C HIS A 562 0.59 16.56 -0.59
N PRO A 563 0.13 15.92 0.50
CA PRO A 563 -0.09 16.55 1.82
C PRO A 563 1.15 17.17 2.46
N ALA A 564 2.31 16.55 2.25
CA ALA A 564 3.54 16.95 2.94
C ALA A 564 4.71 17.37 2.04
N LYS A 565 4.55 17.35 0.70
CA LYS A 565 5.68 17.53 -0.23
C LYS A 565 5.21 18.25 -1.49
N ASN A 566 6.02 19.19 -1.98
CA ASN A 566 5.78 19.75 -3.31
C ASN A 566 5.99 18.69 -4.37
N VAL A 567 4.93 18.38 -5.11
CA VAL A 567 5.01 17.56 -6.32
C VAL A 567 5.38 18.47 -7.47
N ASN A 568 6.52 18.22 -8.10
CA ASN A 568 6.91 18.93 -9.32
C ASN A 568 6.40 18.17 -10.53
N VAL A 569 5.45 18.75 -11.26
CA VAL A 569 4.98 18.21 -12.54
C VAL A 569 5.60 19.02 -13.68
N ASN A 570 6.47 18.38 -14.46
CA ASN A 570 7.07 18.97 -15.66
C ASN A 570 6.42 18.36 -16.89
N LEU A 571 5.77 19.20 -17.69
CA LEU A 571 5.05 18.79 -18.90
C LEU A 571 5.75 19.38 -20.12
N ASN A 572 6.22 18.51 -21.03
CA ASN A 572 6.92 18.93 -22.24
C ASN A 572 6.01 18.91 -23.46
N ALA A 573 6.36 19.74 -24.44
CA ALA A 573 5.62 19.84 -25.69
C ALA A 573 5.57 18.55 -26.52
N SER A 574 6.50 17.63 -26.29
CA SER A 574 6.53 16.34 -26.97
C SER A 574 5.53 15.33 -26.40
N ASP A 575 5.05 15.53 -25.17
CA ASP A 575 4.13 14.61 -24.49
C ASP A 575 2.67 14.79 -24.95
N PHE A 576 2.49 15.63 -25.96
CA PHE A 576 1.24 16.03 -26.55
C PHE A 576 0.78 15.08 -27.66
N GLN A 577 -0.25 14.28 -27.37
CA GLN A 577 -1.01 13.61 -28.42
C GLN A 577 -2.05 14.58 -28.99
N THR A 578 -2.02 14.80 -30.30
CA THR A 578 -3.14 15.43 -31.00
C THR A 578 -4.32 14.47 -30.95
N PHE A 579 -5.47 14.93 -30.43
CA PHE A 579 -6.71 14.18 -30.65
C PHE A 579 -6.93 14.05 -32.17
N PRO A 580 -7.32 12.86 -32.67
CA PRO A 580 -7.65 12.71 -34.07
C PRO A 580 -8.75 13.71 -34.42
N ASP A 581 -8.54 14.42 -35.54
CA ASP A 581 -9.53 15.35 -36.08
C ASP A 581 -10.85 14.59 -36.27
N PRO A 582 -11.94 14.97 -35.57
CA PRO A 582 -13.21 14.26 -35.69
C PRO A 582 -13.78 14.30 -37.11
N GLU A 583 -13.32 15.22 -37.96
CA GLU A 583 -13.69 15.29 -39.38
C GLU A 583 -12.82 14.40 -40.30
N ALA A 584 -11.73 13.78 -39.81
CA ALA A 584 -10.86 12.94 -40.63
C ALA A 584 -11.40 11.52 -40.89
N ASP A 585 -12.48 11.12 -40.21
CA ASP A 585 -13.15 9.82 -40.35
C ASP A 585 -14.53 9.90 -41.04
N GLU A 586 -14.93 11.08 -41.57
CA GLU A 586 -16.03 11.23 -42.55
C GLU A 586 -15.49 11.35 -43.99
#